data_AF-A0A251TSA0-F1
#
_entry.id   AF-A0A251TSA0-F1
#
_cell.length_a   1.000
_cell.length_b   1.000
_cell.length_c   1.000
_cell.angle_alpha   90.00
_cell.angle_beta   90.00
_cell.angle_gamma   90.00
#
_symmetry.space_group_name_H-M   'P 1'
#
loop_
_entity.id
_entity.type
_entity.pdbx_description
1 polymer ?
#
loop_
_entity_poly.entity_id
_entity_poly.type
_entity_poly.pdbx_seq_one_letter_code
_entity_poly.pdbx_strand_id
1 'polypeptide(L)'
;METRRMCCLQLFCLILIGLFVSEIYSSSSIVSNIIDESIGESFEENWIVSKTEDYLAKSKDIVETESKGIPKKPRFLCLHGHGSNATLLEDHFKNWPDFVLEKMDFVFINGPFPVDDGLFEWFTSDEDFANFENFDEGIAYIEDRMIELGPFDGVLGFSQGAVVAGVLPGMQAQGVCLTKVGKIEHVIIISGAKLGGRMFPMPKLAETAFSSPINIPSLHIFGETDIARLNALELVEAYVDPLVIFHRGGHEVPKLDEDGLKIMFTFLKEINAIV
;
A
#
# COMPACT_ATOMS: atom_id res chain seq x y z
N MET A 1 -5.88 -26.54 -32.53
CA MET A 1 -5.73 -27.45 -31.37
C MET A 1 -4.25 -27.77 -31.29
N GLU A 2 -3.50 -26.97 -30.51
CA GLU A 2 -2.09 -27.13 -30.09
C GLU A 2 -1.46 -25.74 -29.96
N THR A 3 -1.59 -25.11 -28.78
CA THR A 3 -0.60 -24.18 -28.17
C THR A 3 -1.18 -23.61 -26.87
N ARG A 4 -1.41 -24.47 -25.86
CA ARG A 4 -1.61 -24.05 -24.46
C ARG A 4 -1.19 -25.16 -23.50
N ARG A 5 0.11 -25.50 -23.50
CA ARG A 5 0.75 -26.32 -22.46
C ARG A 5 2.22 -25.93 -22.32
N MET A 6 2.48 -24.69 -21.94
CA MET A 6 3.79 -24.22 -21.46
C MET A 6 3.56 -22.90 -20.70
N CYS A 7 3.11 -22.97 -19.45
CA CYS A 7 3.04 -21.77 -18.59
C CYS A 7 3.53 -21.96 -17.15
N CYS A 8 3.66 -23.19 -16.62
CA CYS A 8 4.09 -23.34 -15.22
C CYS A 8 5.61 -23.54 -15.04
N LEU A 9 6.34 -24.02 -16.06
CA LEU A 9 7.78 -24.29 -15.93
C LEU A 9 8.67 -23.06 -16.19
N GLN A 10 8.20 -22.09 -17.00
CA GLN A 10 8.98 -20.88 -17.31
C GLN A 10 8.86 -19.79 -16.23
N LEU A 11 7.76 -19.77 -15.48
CA LEU A 11 7.63 -18.90 -14.29
C LEU A 11 8.50 -19.40 -13.13
N PHE A 12 8.68 -20.72 -12.98
CA PHE A 12 9.66 -21.30 -12.06
C PHE A 12 11.11 -20.96 -12.46
N CYS A 13 11.40 -20.85 -13.76
CA CYS A 13 12.69 -20.35 -14.23
C CYS A 13 12.90 -18.87 -13.94
N LEU A 14 11.87 -18.01 -13.94
CA LEU A 14 12.01 -16.59 -13.59
C LEU A 14 12.19 -16.37 -12.08
N ILE A 15 11.57 -17.19 -11.23
CA ILE A 15 11.86 -17.21 -9.78
C ILE A 15 13.29 -17.72 -9.53
N LEU A 16 13.76 -18.72 -10.29
CA LEU A 16 15.15 -19.19 -10.22
C LEU A 16 16.16 -18.21 -10.84
N ILE A 17 15.78 -17.43 -11.85
CA ILE A 17 16.62 -16.34 -12.41
C ILE A 17 16.64 -15.18 -11.42
N GLY A 18 15.56 -14.86 -10.69
CA GLY A 18 15.61 -13.94 -9.55
C GLY A 18 16.57 -14.39 -8.44
N LEU A 19 16.66 -15.71 -8.20
CA LEU A 19 17.64 -16.31 -7.29
C LEU A 19 19.07 -16.40 -7.86
N PHE A 20 19.25 -16.43 -9.18
CA PHE A 20 20.57 -16.41 -9.83
C PHE A 20 21.10 -14.98 -10.06
N VAL A 21 20.21 -14.01 -10.23
CA VAL A 21 20.55 -12.58 -10.32
C VAL A 21 20.98 -12.07 -8.95
N SER A 22 20.44 -12.61 -7.83
CA SER A 22 20.97 -12.31 -6.49
C SER A 22 22.40 -12.86 -6.28
N GLU A 23 22.75 -14.02 -6.85
CA GLU A 23 24.12 -14.55 -6.82
C GLU A 23 25.09 -13.74 -7.72
N ILE A 24 24.65 -13.27 -8.89
CA ILE A 24 25.50 -12.44 -9.78
C ILE A 24 25.66 -11.01 -9.23
N TYR A 25 24.63 -10.40 -8.65
CA TYR A 25 24.76 -9.11 -7.97
C TYR A 25 25.56 -9.19 -6.66
N SER A 26 25.64 -10.37 -6.01
CA SER A 26 26.56 -10.57 -4.87
C SER A 26 28.05 -10.55 -5.27
N SER A 27 28.37 -10.63 -6.57
CA SER A 27 29.76 -10.72 -7.06
C SER A 27 30.35 -9.38 -7.57
N SER A 28 29.59 -8.29 -7.55
CA SER A 28 30.07 -6.95 -7.89
C SER A 28 30.02 -6.03 -6.65
N SER A 29 31.05 -6.16 -5.81
CA SER A 29 31.27 -5.37 -4.59
C SER A 29 31.40 -3.85 -4.79
N ILE A 30 31.26 -3.36 -6.01
CA ILE A 30 31.41 -1.94 -6.36
C ILE A 30 30.04 -1.26 -6.53
N VAL A 31 29.02 -1.98 -7.02
CA VAL A 31 27.69 -1.37 -7.27
C VAL A 31 26.79 -1.47 -6.05
N SER A 32 26.89 -2.55 -5.26
CA SER A 32 26.19 -2.64 -3.96
C SER A 32 26.67 -1.52 -3.05
N ASN A 33 27.98 -1.32 -2.90
CA ASN A 33 28.53 -0.35 -1.96
C ASN A 33 28.20 1.11 -2.32
N ILE A 34 28.08 1.44 -3.62
CA ILE A 34 27.78 2.83 -4.04
C ILE A 34 26.30 3.18 -3.87
N ILE A 35 25.39 2.22 -4.00
CA ILE A 35 23.95 2.45 -3.82
C ILE A 35 23.57 2.38 -2.32
N ASP A 36 24.20 1.46 -1.59
CA ASP A 36 23.96 1.22 -0.15
C ASP A 36 24.52 2.37 0.71
N GLU A 37 25.69 2.92 0.40
CA GLU A 37 26.26 4.08 1.16
C GLU A 37 25.51 5.41 0.88
N SER A 38 24.85 5.55 -0.27
CA SER A 38 24.15 6.79 -0.65
C SER A 38 22.71 6.83 -0.14
N ILE A 39 22.04 5.67 -0.05
CA ILE A 39 20.63 5.58 0.37
C ILE A 39 20.53 5.13 1.84
N GLY A 40 21.45 4.31 2.37
CA GLY A 40 21.27 3.57 3.62
C GLY A 40 21.23 4.39 4.91
N GLU A 41 22.03 5.46 5.06
CA GLU A 41 22.10 6.18 6.36
C GLU A 41 21.22 7.44 6.39
N SER A 42 21.16 8.21 5.31
CA SER A 42 20.36 9.46 5.30
C SER A 42 18.87 9.24 5.10
N PHE A 43 18.45 8.12 4.48
CA PHE A 43 17.05 7.81 4.22
C PHE A 43 16.33 7.30 5.49
N GLU A 44 17.00 6.48 6.31
CA GLU A 44 16.43 5.93 7.53
C GLU A 44 16.45 6.95 8.69
N GLU A 45 17.51 7.76 8.83
CA GLU A 45 17.59 8.75 9.91
C GLU A 45 16.66 9.96 9.73
N ASN A 46 16.33 10.35 8.50
CA ASN A 46 15.50 11.54 8.22
C ASN A 46 13.99 11.27 8.21
N TRP A 47 13.56 10.00 8.12
CA TRP A 47 12.14 9.63 8.06
C TRP A 47 11.61 9.01 9.37
N ILE A 48 12.46 8.85 10.39
CA ILE A 48 12.04 8.63 11.77
C ILE A 48 11.79 10.01 12.42
N VAL A 49 10.66 10.64 12.11
CA VAL A 49 10.16 11.83 12.82
C VAL A 49 8.97 11.36 13.67
N SER A 50 8.98 11.25 15.00
CA SER A 50 9.77 11.94 16.01
C SER A 50 10.16 10.99 17.16
N LYS A 51 11.41 11.05 17.60
CA LYS A 51 11.75 10.75 18.99
C LYS A 51 11.27 11.92 19.87
N THR A 52 9.97 12.07 20.04
CA THR A 52 9.48 12.88 21.17
C THR A 52 9.48 11.98 22.40
N GLU A 53 10.61 12.05 23.13
CA GLU A 53 10.70 11.63 24.52
C GLU A 53 9.61 12.36 25.31
N ASP A 54 8.50 11.67 25.63
CA ASP A 54 7.62 11.97 26.78
C ASP A 54 6.39 11.06 26.91
N TYR A 55 6.22 10.02 26.07
CA TYR A 55 5.01 9.17 26.14
C TYR A 55 4.93 8.24 27.36
N LEU A 56 6.06 7.86 27.97
CA LEU A 56 6.05 6.95 29.13
C LEU A 56 5.66 7.63 30.46
N ALA A 57 5.63 8.96 30.52
CA ALA A 57 5.33 9.69 31.77
C ALA A 57 3.83 9.98 31.97
N LYS A 58 2.98 9.85 30.94
CA LYS A 58 1.54 10.22 31.00
C LYS A 58 0.58 9.05 31.18
N SER A 59 1.05 7.80 31.25
CA SER A 59 0.18 6.63 31.40
C SER A 59 -0.35 6.41 32.82
N LYS A 60 0.04 7.23 33.80
CA LYS A 60 -0.35 7.04 35.22
C LYS A 60 -1.39 8.01 35.79
N ASP A 61 -1.75 9.07 35.08
CA ASP A 61 -2.74 10.04 35.58
C ASP A 61 -3.81 10.32 34.52
N ILE A 62 -4.77 9.42 34.35
CA ILE A 62 -6.05 9.75 33.69
C ILE A 62 -7.17 9.32 34.64
N VAL A 63 -7.58 10.28 35.46
CA VAL A 63 -8.87 10.29 36.15
C VAL A 63 -9.93 10.67 35.12
N GLU A 64 -11.02 9.90 35.11
CA GLU A 64 -12.23 10.09 34.30
C GLU A 64 -12.73 11.53 34.33
N THR A 65 -13.05 12.10 33.15
CA THR A 65 -14.36 12.71 32.90
C THR A 65 -14.58 12.99 31.41
N GLU A 66 -15.86 12.89 31.03
CA GLU A 66 -16.53 13.34 29.80
C GLU A 66 -16.81 12.31 28.70
N SER A 67 -18.10 12.23 28.38
CA SER A 67 -18.79 11.27 27.52
C SER A 67 -18.33 11.38 26.06
N LYS A 68 -17.36 10.57 25.65
CA LYS A 68 -17.09 10.33 24.22
C LYS A 68 -17.83 9.08 23.79
N GLY A 69 -18.70 9.21 22.79
CA GLY A 69 -19.31 8.06 22.12
C GLY A 69 -18.24 7.06 21.67
N ILE A 70 -18.63 5.79 21.52
CA ILE A 70 -17.74 4.73 21.04
C ILE A 70 -17.10 5.20 19.72
N PRO A 71 -15.76 5.21 19.59
CA PRO A 71 -15.09 5.59 18.34
C PRO A 71 -15.68 4.81 17.17
N LYS A 72 -16.05 5.50 16.09
CA LYS A 72 -16.51 4.83 14.87
C LYS A 72 -15.32 4.08 14.28
N LYS A 73 -15.47 2.79 14.05
CA LYS A 73 -14.49 1.91 13.39
C LYS A 73 -14.35 2.34 11.92
N PRO A 74 -13.23 2.96 11.48
CA PRO A 74 -13.10 3.40 10.09
C PRO A 74 -13.13 2.23 9.14
N ARG A 75 -13.85 2.37 8.03
CA ARG A 75 -14.10 1.29 7.08
C ARG A 75 -13.26 1.43 5.82
N PHE A 76 -12.48 0.42 5.49
CA PHE A 76 -11.55 0.38 4.38
C PHE A 76 -12.01 -0.60 3.29
N LEU A 77 -12.07 -0.11 2.05
CA LEU A 77 -12.09 -0.99 0.88
C LEU A 77 -10.68 -1.52 0.64
N CYS A 78 -10.50 -2.84 0.60
CA CYS A 78 -9.19 -3.49 0.55
C CYS A 78 -8.89 -4.09 -0.82
N LEU A 79 -7.78 -3.66 -1.43
CA LEU A 79 -7.38 -3.98 -2.79
C LEU A 79 -6.15 -4.91 -2.80
N HIS A 80 -6.28 -6.12 -3.35
CA HIS A 80 -5.21 -7.13 -3.42
C HIS A 80 -4.12 -6.80 -4.45
N GLY A 81 -3.00 -7.53 -4.43
CA GLY A 81 -1.92 -7.40 -5.42
C GLY A 81 -2.24 -8.03 -6.78
N HIS A 82 -1.38 -7.85 -7.77
CA HIS A 82 -1.53 -8.47 -9.09
C HIS A 82 -1.57 -10.01 -8.98
N GLY A 83 -2.42 -10.66 -9.80
CA GLY A 83 -2.54 -12.12 -9.84
C GLY A 83 -2.97 -12.73 -8.51
N SER A 84 -3.80 -12.03 -7.74
CA SER A 84 -4.23 -12.43 -6.39
C SER A 84 -5.75 -12.34 -6.26
N ASN A 85 -6.29 -12.45 -5.04
CA ASN A 85 -7.72 -12.28 -4.78
C ASN A 85 -7.98 -11.78 -3.35
N ALA A 86 -9.23 -11.44 -3.07
CA ALA A 86 -9.71 -10.93 -1.79
C ALA A 86 -9.36 -11.86 -0.62
N THR A 87 -9.59 -13.17 -0.79
CA THR A 87 -9.36 -14.16 0.27
C THR A 87 -7.89 -14.29 0.64
N LEU A 88 -6.99 -14.28 -0.35
CA LEU A 88 -5.54 -14.33 -0.11
C LEU A 88 -5.05 -13.06 0.61
N LEU A 89 -5.56 -11.88 0.22
CA LEU A 89 -5.22 -10.65 0.93
C LEU A 89 -5.76 -10.67 2.38
N GLU A 90 -6.99 -11.11 2.59
CA GLU A 90 -7.58 -11.27 3.94
C GLU A 90 -6.74 -12.21 4.80
N ASP A 91 -6.27 -13.33 4.24
CA ASP A 91 -5.39 -14.27 4.94
C ASP A 91 -4.07 -13.64 5.38
N HIS A 92 -3.50 -12.72 4.60
CA HIS A 92 -2.29 -12.01 4.96
C HIS A 92 -2.46 -11.10 6.19
N PHE A 93 -3.67 -10.57 6.42
CA PHE A 93 -3.97 -9.67 7.55
C PHE A 93 -3.99 -10.39 8.90
N LYS A 94 -4.04 -11.74 8.91
CA LYS A 94 -3.87 -12.56 10.12
C LYS A 94 -2.48 -12.37 10.77
N ASN A 95 -1.54 -11.74 10.07
CA ASN A 95 -0.24 -11.36 10.62
C ASN A 95 -0.29 -10.13 11.54
N TRP A 96 -1.37 -9.34 11.51
CA TRP A 96 -1.54 -8.18 12.38
C TRP A 96 -2.19 -8.57 13.71
N PRO A 97 -1.84 -7.89 14.82
CA PRO A 97 -2.46 -8.17 16.10
C PRO A 97 -3.97 -7.90 16.11
N ASP A 98 -4.74 -8.72 16.84
CA ASP A 98 -6.20 -8.59 16.95
C ASP A 98 -6.63 -7.17 17.35
N PHE A 99 -5.90 -6.53 18.27
CA PHE A 99 -6.24 -5.18 18.72
C PHE A 99 -6.16 -4.13 17.60
N VAL A 100 -5.35 -4.34 16.55
CA VAL A 100 -5.30 -3.46 15.36
C VAL A 100 -6.49 -3.76 14.47
N LEU A 101 -6.73 -5.05 14.20
CA LEU A 101 -7.82 -5.53 13.35
C LEU A 101 -9.22 -5.16 13.90
N GLU A 102 -9.36 -5.14 15.22
CA GLU A 102 -10.60 -4.77 15.88
C GLU A 102 -10.95 -3.28 15.72
N LYS A 103 -9.99 -2.41 15.40
CA LYS A 103 -10.17 -0.95 15.27
C LYS A 103 -10.51 -0.46 13.86
N MET A 104 -10.41 -1.31 12.85
CA MET A 104 -10.71 -0.96 11.44
C MET A 104 -11.59 -2.02 10.79
N ASP A 105 -12.61 -1.61 10.03
CA ASP A 105 -13.51 -2.52 9.32
C ASP A 105 -13.00 -2.72 7.90
N PHE A 106 -12.69 -3.97 7.52
CA PHE A 106 -12.04 -4.28 6.26
C PHE A 106 -13.02 -5.00 5.33
N VAL A 107 -13.14 -4.51 4.10
CA VAL A 107 -13.94 -5.14 3.05
C VAL A 107 -13.03 -5.48 1.88
N PHE A 108 -12.67 -6.76 1.78
CA PHE A 108 -11.83 -7.28 0.70
C PHE A 108 -12.67 -7.58 -0.53
N ILE A 109 -12.21 -7.12 -1.70
CA ILE A 109 -12.88 -7.33 -2.99
C ILE A 109 -11.89 -7.85 -4.03
N ASN A 110 -12.39 -8.60 -5.01
CA ASN A 110 -11.59 -9.02 -6.16
C ASN A 110 -11.51 -7.89 -7.19
N GLY A 111 -10.38 -7.81 -7.89
CA GLY A 111 -10.23 -7.00 -9.09
C GLY A 111 -11.14 -7.50 -10.22
N PRO A 112 -11.48 -6.63 -11.18
CA PRO A 112 -12.43 -6.97 -12.25
C PRO A 112 -11.83 -7.86 -13.35
N PHE A 113 -10.49 -7.92 -13.48
CA PHE A 113 -9.83 -8.59 -14.59
C PHE A 113 -9.24 -9.93 -14.14
N PRO A 114 -9.72 -11.07 -14.67
CA PRO A 114 -9.18 -12.38 -14.32
C PRO A 114 -7.84 -12.63 -15.02
N VAL A 115 -6.87 -13.15 -14.27
CA VAL A 115 -5.53 -13.55 -14.77
C VAL A 115 -5.44 -15.07 -14.94
N ASP A 116 -5.97 -15.82 -13.97
CA ASP A 116 -6.08 -17.29 -13.96
C ASP A 116 -7.30 -17.70 -13.12
N ASP A 117 -7.54 -19.00 -12.94
CA ASP A 117 -8.66 -19.54 -12.18
C ASP A 117 -8.71 -19.00 -10.74
N GLY A 118 -9.63 -18.07 -10.50
CA GLY A 118 -9.83 -17.44 -9.19
C GLY A 118 -8.81 -16.36 -8.81
N LEU A 119 -7.97 -15.90 -9.75
CA LEU A 119 -6.99 -14.83 -9.55
C LEU A 119 -7.29 -13.64 -10.46
N PHE A 120 -7.07 -12.44 -9.93
CA PHE A 120 -7.52 -11.19 -10.52
C PHE A 120 -6.44 -10.11 -10.46
N GLU A 121 -6.68 -9.02 -11.19
CA GLU A 121 -5.89 -7.78 -11.18
C GLU A 121 -6.79 -6.55 -11.33
N TRP A 122 -6.24 -5.36 -11.04
CA TRP A 122 -6.97 -4.08 -11.11
C TRP A 122 -6.86 -3.38 -12.45
N PHE A 123 -5.77 -3.65 -13.16
CA PHE A 123 -5.47 -3.23 -14.52
C PHE A 123 -4.43 -4.21 -15.06
N THR A 124 -4.38 -4.37 -16.37
CA THR A 124 -3.41 -5.25 -17.01
C THR A 124 -2.15 -4.47 -17.34
N SER A 125 -0.99 -5.01 -17.01
CA SER A 125 0.30 -4.45 -17.43
C SER A 125 1.01 -5.41 -18.39
N ASP A 126 1.79 -4.86 -19.31
CA ASP A 126 2.78 -5.64 -20.06
C ASP A 126 3.92 -6.14 -19.15
N GLU A 127 4.75 -7.04 -19.68
CA GLU A 127 5.80 -7.74 -18.92
C GLU A 127 6.85 -6.77 -18.32
N ASP A 128 7.07 -5.61 -18.95
CA ASP A 128 7.99 -4.58 -18.50
C ASP A 128 7.31 -3.43 -17.75
N PHE A 129 6.00 -3.53 -17.48
CA PHE A 129 5.18 -2.51 -16.81
C PHE A 129 5.21 -1.14 -17.49
N ALA A 130 5.51 -1.08 -18.79
CA ALA A 130 5.57 0.15 -19.58
C ALA A 130 4.19 0.65 -20.01
N ASN A 131 3.20 -0.23 -20.11
CA ASN A 131 1.84 0.12 -20.55
C ASN A 131 0.78 -0.52 -19.66
N PHE A 132 -0.23 0.26 -19.30
CA PHE A 132 -1.40 -0.22 -18.56
C PHE A 132 -2.65 -0.20 -19.42
N GLU A 133 -3.29 -1.36 -19.55
CA GLU A 133 -4.59 -1.54 -20.17
C GLU A 133 -5.67 -1.64 -19.10
N ASN A 134 -6.86 -1.16 -19.46
CA ASN A 134 -8.07 -1.23 -18.62
C ASN A 134 -7.98 -0.47 -17.28
N PHE A 135 -7.06 0.48 -17.15
CA PHE A 135 -6.90 1.26 -15.92
C PHE A 135 -8.18 2.02 -15.56
N ASP A 136 -8.76 2.74 -16.53
CA ASP A 136 -9.97 3.54 -16.34
C ASP A 136 -11.17 2.66 -15.95
N GLU A 137 -11.33 1.51 -16.60
CA GLU A 137 -12.35 0.51 -16.28
C GLU A 137 -12.17 -0.09 -14.87
N GLY A 138 -10.92 -0.32 -14.46
CA GLY A 138 -10.58 -0.76 -13.10
C GLY A 138 -10.99 0.27 -12.04
N ILE A 139 -10.71 1.55 -12.29
CA ILE A 139 -11.12 2.65 -11.40
C ILE A 139 -12.65 2.80 -11.36
N ALA A 140 -13.33 2.68 -12.50
CA ALA A 140 -14.80 2.72 -12.56
C ALA A 140 -15.43 1.56 -11.77
N TYR A 141 -14.86 0.36 -11.88
CA TYR A 141 -15.29 -0.80 -11.11
C TYR A 141 -15.17 -0.57 -9.59
N ILE A 142 -14.09 0.09 -9.14
CA ILE A 142 -13.92 0.45 -7.73
C ILE A 142 -15.02 1.42 -7.27
N GLU A 143 -15.39 2.42 -8.08
CA GLU A 143 -16.52 3.31 -7.77
C GLU A 143 -17.81 2.52 -7.57
N ASP A 144 -18.12 1.59 -8.47
CA ASP A 144 -19.31 0.75 -8.40
C ASP A 144 -19.31 -0.13 -7.13
N ARG A 145 -18.17 -0.72 -6.76
CA ARG A 145 -18.03 -1.47 -5.50
C ARG A 145 -18.19 -0.58 -4.28
N MET A 146 -17.69 0.66 -4.32
CA MET A 146 -17.86 1.63 -3.23
C MET A 146 -19.32 2.06 -3.08
N ILE A 147 -20.08 2.16 -4.17
CA ILE A 147 -21.53 2.41 -4.13
C ILE A 147 -22.27 1.22 -3.50
N GLU A 148 -21.96 0.00 -3.94
CA GLU A 148 -22.68 -1.21 -3.51
C GLU A 148 -22.40 -1.59 -2.05
N LEU A 149 -21.14 -1.53 -1.64
CA LEU A 149 -20.68 -2.05 -0.36
C LEU A 149 -20.47 -0.98 0.71
N GLY A 150 -20.46 0.30 0.31
CA GLY A 150 -20.13 1.43 1.17
C GLY A 150 -21.19 1.75 2.25
N PRO A 151 -21.01 2.87 2.97
CA PRO A 151 -19.94 3.86 2.81
C PRO A 151 -18.57 3.34 3.29
N PHE A 152 -17.51 3.93 2.73
CA PHE A 152 -16.11 3.70 3.10
C PHE A 152 -15.49 5.01 3.56
N ASP A 153 -14.64 4.94 4.59
CA ASP A 153 -13.86 6.09 5.09
C ASP A 153 -12.47 6.12 4.45
N GLY A 154 -11.95 4.97 4.02
CA GLY A 154 -10.62 4.86 3.43
C GLY A 154 -10.45 3.75 2.42
N VAL A 155 -9.27 3.71 1.80
CA VAL A 155 -8.85 2.63 0.89
C VAL A 155 -7.53 2.04 1.39
N LEU A 156 -7.46 0.72 1.38
CA LEU A 156 -6.26 -0.03 1.69
C LEU A 156 -5.82 -0.79 0.44
N GLY A 157 -4.52 -0.84 0.16
CA GLY A 157 -4.00 -1.62 -0.94
C GLY A 157 -2.70 -2.34 -0.62
N PHE A 158 -2.50 -3.48 -1.27
CA PHE A 158 -1.23 -4.20 -1.31
C PHE A 158 -0.71 -4.30 -2.76
N SER A 159 0.59 -4.04 -2.98
CA SER A 159 1.26 -4.19 -4.29
C SER A 159 0.53 -3.41 -5.41
N GLN A 160 0.05 -4.06 -6.47
CA GLN A 160 -0.77 -3.40 -7.50
C GLN A 160 -2.00 -2.68 -6.92
N GLY A 161 -2.67 -3.27 -5.93
CA GLY A 161 -3.77 -2.62 -5.22
C GLY A 161 -3.30 -1.40 -4.42
N ALA A 162 -2.06 -1.38 -3.94
CA ALA A 162 -1.46 -0.22 -3.26
C ALA A 162 -1.14 0.91 -4.24
N VAL A 163 -0.71 0.59 -5.47
CA VAL A 163 -0.54 1.58 -6.56
C VAL A 163 -1.88 2.28 -6.85
N VAL A 164 -2.97 1.51 -6.94
CA VAL A 164 -4.31 2.06 -7.12
C VAL A 164 -4.75 2.88 -5.90
N ALA A 165 -4.64 2.32 -4.68
CA ALA A 165 -5.01 3.00 -3.45
C ALA A 165 -4.27 4.34 -3.25
N GLY A 166 -2.98 4.39 -3.63
CA GLY A 166 -2.13 5.57 -3.49
C GLY A 166 -2.42 6.71 -4.47
N VAL A 167 -3.11 6.45 -5.58
CA VAL A 167 -3.45 7.51 -6.55
C VAL A 167 -4.89 8.00 -6.43
N LEU A 168 -5.79 7.14 -5.91
CA LEU A 168 -7.23 7.41 -5.80
C LEU A 168 -7.58 8.72 -5.09
N PRO A 169 -6.99 9.09 -3.93
CA PRO A 169 -7.33 10.35 -3.25
C PRO A 169 -7.03 11.58 -4.12
N GLY A 170 -5.89 11.56 -4.81
CA GLY A 170 -5.48 12.61 -5.73
C GLY A 170 -6.45 12.73 -6.91
N MET A 171 -6.78 11.61 -7.55
CA MET A 171 -7.76 11.57 -8.64
C MET A 171 -9.15 12.04 -8.21
N GLN A 172 -9.62 11.61 -7.03
CA GLN A 172 -10.91 12.03 -6.50
C GLN A 172 -10.93 13.54 -6.19
N ALA A 173 -9.84 14.10 -5.66
CA ALA A 173 -9.72 15.53 -5.41
C ALA A 173 -9.79 16.36 -6.71
N GLN A 174 -9.32 15.81 -7.83
CA GLN A 174 -9.43 16.41 -9.17
C GLN A 174 -10.80 16.17 -9.82
N GLY A 175 -11.67 15.37 -9.21
CA GLY A 175 -13.02 15.08 -9.73
C GLY A 175 -13.04 14.18 -10.97
N VAL A 176 -11.97 13.42 -11.22
CA VAL A 176 -11.87 12.54 -12.40
C VAL A 176 -12.32 11.10 -12.11
N CYS A 177 -12.42 10.71 -10.84
CA CYS A 177 -12.99 9.42 -10.41
C CYS A 177 -13.72 9.54 -9.06
N LEU A 178 -14.41 8.47 -8.64
CA LEU A 178 -15.10 8.38 -7.34
C LEU A 178 -16.01 9.59 -7.05
N THR A 179 -16.68 10.08 -8.09
CA THR A 179 -17.57 11.25 -8.08
C THR A 179 -18.95 10.94 -7.47
N LYS A 180 -19.32 9.67 -7.37
CA LYS A 180 -20.62 9.21 -6.85
C LYS A 180 -20.58 8.71 -5.41
N VAL A 181 -19.41 8.73 -4.76
CA VAL A 181 -19.19 8.22 -3.40
C VAL A 181 -18.62 9.30 -2.49
N GLY A 182 -18.59 9.02 -1.18
CA GLY A 182 -17.94 9.89 -0.20
C GLY A 182 -16.44 10.08 -0.49
N LYS A 183 -15.86 11.13 0.08
CA LYS A 183 -14.42 11.36 -0.02
C LYS A 183 -13.65 10.24 0.68
N ILE A 184 -12.52 9.84 0.09
CA ILE A 184 -11.52 9.06 0.80
C ILE A 184 -10.89 9.97 1.84
N GLU A 185 -11.02 9.60 3.11
CA GLU A 185 -10.48 10.37 4.22
C GLU A 185 -9.11 9.86 4.64
N HIS A 186 -8.80 8.56 4.45
CA HIS A 186 -7.54 7.94 4.87
C HIS A 186 -7.08 6.83 3.91
N VAL A 187 -5.77 6.54 3.86
CA VAL A 187 -5.23 5.41 3.09
C VAL A 187 -4.20 4.59 3.86
N ILE A 188 -4.17 3.29 3.57
CA ILE A 188 -3.10 2.38 3.99
C ILE A 188 -2.49 1.74 2.72
N ILE A 189 -1.19 1.94 2.52
CA ILE A 189 -0.48 1.56 1.30
C ILE A 189 0.64 0.60 1.69
N ILE A 190 0.54 -0.66 1.28
CA ILE A 190 1.51 -1.71 1.60
C ILE A 190 2.23 -2.12 0.32
N SER A 191 3.55 -1.92 0.27
CA SER A 191 4.37 -2.22 -0.93
C SER A 191 3.88 -1.52 -2.20
N GLY A 192 3.45 -0.26 -2.10
CA GLY A 192 2.98 0.55 -3.23
C GLY A 192 4.09 1.30 -3.97
N ALA A 193 3.74 1.88 -5.12
CA ALA A 193 4.62 2.82 -5.83
C ALA A 193 3.78 3.88 -6.54
N LYS A 194 4.41 5.01 -6.86
CA LYS A 194 3.75 6.15 -7.49
C LYS A 194 3.55 5.94 -9.00
N LEU A 195 2.33 6.15 -9.48
CA LEU A 195 2.06 6.30 -10.92
C LEU A 195 2.75 7.54 -11.48
N GLY A 196 3.38 7.40 -12.64
CA GLY A 196 4.27 8.40 -13.22
C GLY A 196 5.53 8.67 -12.38
N GLY A 197 5.93 7.73 -11.53
CA GLY A 197 7.26 7.69 -10.92
C GLY A 197 8.26 6.93 -11.81
N ARG A 198 9.37 6.48 -11.23
CA ARG A 198 10.40 5.73 -11.97
C ARG A 198 9.97 4.34 -12.42
N MET A 199 9.09 3.69 -11.64
CA MET A 199 8.69 2.30 -11.88
C MET A 199 7.51 2.16 -12.83
N PHE A 200 6.57 3.10 -12.80
CA PHE A 200 5.29 2.95 -13.48
C PHE A 200 4.94 4.18 -14.32
N PRO A 201 4.39 3.99 -15.53
CA PRO A 201 3.90 5.08 -16.36
C PRO A 201 2.76 5.83 -15.67
N MET A 202 2.42 6.99 -16.21
CA MET A 202 1.24 7.75 -15.78
C MET A 202 0.07 7.47 -16.74
N PRO A 203 -0.99 6.76 -16.32
CA PRO A 203 -2.23 6.67 -17.09
C PRO A 203 -2.85 8.06 -17.30
N LYS A 204 -3.51 8.26 -18.44
CA LYS A 204 -4.11 9.55 -18.79
C LYS A 204 -5.12 10.02 -17.76
N LEU A 205 -5.94 9.12 -17.22
CA LEU A 205 -6.94 9.42 -16.19
C LEU A 205 -6.30 9.92 -14.87
N ALA A 206 -5.07 9.47 -14.56
CA ALA A 206 -4.37 9.81 -13.33
C ALA A 206 -3.42 11.02 -13.47
N GLU A 207 -3.37 11.67 -14.64
CA GLU A 207 -2.31 12.65 -14.98
C GLU A 207 -2.20 13.83 -14.01
N THR A 208 -3.33 14.22 -13.40
CA THR A 208 -3.41 15.34 -12.45
C THR A 208 -3.45 14.90 -10.99
N ALA A 209 -3.41 13.59 -10.71
CA ALA A 209 -3.62 13.06 -9.37
C ALA A 209 -2.60 13.58 -8.34
N PHE A 210 -1.36 13.82 -8.77
CA PHE A 210 -0.28 14.32 -7.91
C PHE A 210 0.12 15.78 -8.24
N SER A 211 -0.75 16.56 -8.88
CA SER A 211 -0.49 17.98 -9.18
C SER A 211 -0.35 18.87 -7.94
N SER A 212 -0.85 18.39 -6.79
CA SER A 212 -0.66 18.98 -5.47
C SER A 212 -0.47 17.86 -4.44
N PRO A 213 0.24 18.11 -3.33
CA PRO A 213 0.36 17.14 -2.25
C PRO A 213 -1.01 16.65 -1.75
N ILE A 214 -1.14 15.35 -1.56
CA ILE A 214 -2.35 14.70 -1.07
C ILE A 214 -2.42 14.91 0.45
N ASN A 215 -3.40 15.69 0.90
CA ASN A 215 -3.54 16.11 2.30
C ASN A 215 -4.62 15.31 3.03
N ILE A 216 -4.34 14.01 3.24
CA ILE A 216 -5.13 13.11 4.09
C ILE A 216 -4.18 12.20 4.89
N PRO A 217 -4.56 11.72 6.09
CA PRO A 217 -3.77 10.73 6.81
C PRO A 217 -3.45 9.52 5.94
N SER A 218 -2.16 9.18 5.89
CA SER A 218 -1.67 8.05 5.10
C SER A 218 -0.64 7.24 5.87
N LEU A 219 -0.82 5.92 5.84
CA LEU A 219 0.15 4.97 6.37
C LEU A 219 0.78 4.19 5.21
N HIS A 220 2.09 4.28 5.09
CA HIS A 220 2.86 3.57 4.07
C HIS A 220 3.72 2.50 4.74
N ILE A 221 3.72 1.29 4.19
CA ILE A 221 4.41 0.14 4.76
C ILE A 221 5.29 -0.51 3.69
N PHE A 222 6.60 -0.63 3.97
CA PHE A 222 7.58 -1.17 3.01
C PHE A 222 8.53 -2.18 3.65
N GLY A 223 8.83 -3.24 2.91
CA GLY A 223 9.87 -4.20 3.28
C GLY A 223 11.26 -3.68 2.92
N GLU A 224 12.23 -3.87 3.81
CA GLU A 224 13.63 -3.47 3.61
C GLU A 224 14.22 -4.10 2.34
N THR A 225 13.81 -5.33 2.01
CA THR A 225 14.26 -6.09 0.84
C THR A 225 13.25 -6.09 -0.31
N ASP A 226 12.18 -5.29 -0.21
CA ASP A 226 11.16 -5.16 -1.26
C ASP A 226 11.67 -4.28 -2.41
N ILE A 227 11.56 -4.76 -3.65
CA ILE A 227 11.90 -3.99 -4.85
C ILE A 227 11.04 -2.71 -4.94
N ALA A 228 9.79 -2.76 -4.45
CA ALA A 228 8.93 -1.58 -4.39
C ALA A 228 9.52 -0.46 -3.50
N ARG A 229 10.34 -0.79 -2.49
CA ARG A 229 10.99 0.18 -1.60
C ARG A 229 11.83 1.20 -2.36
N LEU A 230 12.49 0.80 -3.45
CA LEU A 230 13.31 1.70 -4.28
C LEU A 230 12.52 2.87 -4.86
N ASN A 231 11.19 2.72 -4.97
CA ASN A 231 10.28 3.72 -5.51
C ASN A 231 9.29 4.25 -4.47
N ALA A 232 9.47 3.86 -3.19
CA ALA A 232 8.63 4.30 -2.09
C ALA A 232 8.66 5.83 -1.91
N LEU A 233 9.87 6.42 -1.99
CA LEU A 233 10.08 7.84 -1.72
C LEU A 233 9.17 8.75 -2.54
N GLU A 234 9.06 8.49 -3.86
CA GLU A 234 8.25 9.33 -4.74
C GLU A 234 6.75 9.29 -4.38
N LEU A 235 6.27 8.15 -3.89
CA LEU A 235 4.88 8.01 -3.42
C LEU A 235 4.68 8.68 -2.07
N VAL A 236 5.61 8.47 -1.13
CA VAL A 236 5.54 9.04 0.21
C VAL A 236 5.60 10.56 0.15
N GLU A 237 6.50 11.14 -0.65
CA GLU A 237 6.61 12.60 -0.85
C GLU A 237 5.37 13.24 -1.51
N ALA A 238 4.51 12.43 -2.14
CA ALA A 238 3.26 12.91 -2.71
C ALA A 238 2.17 13.17 -1.66
N TYR A 239 2.37 12.73 -0.41
CA TYR A 239 1.45 12.92 0.71
C TYR A 239 1.97 13.95 1.72
N VAL A 240 1.06 14.66 2.36
CA VAL A 240 1.39 15.57 3.48
C VAL A 240 1.50 14.76 4.77
N ASP A 241 2.62 14.94 5.48
CA ASP A 241 2.92 14.31 6.79
C ASP A 241 2.60 12.79 6.86
N PRO A 242 3.10 11.96 5.92
CA PRO A 242 2.81 10.53 5.89
C PRO A 242 3.50 9.80 7.06
N LEU A 243 2.82 8.78 7.60
CA LEU A 243 3.41 7.82 8.52
C LEU A 243 4.00 6.65 7.73
N VAL A 244 5.23 6.23 8.07
CA VAL A 244 5.94 5.18 7.34
C VAL A 244 6.41 4.07 8.29
N ILE A 245 6.09 2.82 7.98
CA ILE A 245 6.59 1.62 8.66
C ILE A 245 7.55 0.90 7.72
N PHE A 246 8.78 0.70 8.16
CA PHE A 246 9.70 -0.25 7.54
C PHE A 246 9.69 -1.57 8.31
N HIS A 247 9.73 -2.68 7.58
CA HIS A 247 9.88 -4.01 8.18
C HIS A 247 11.02 -4.77 7.50
N ARG A 248 11.62 -5.73 8.22
CA ARG A 248 12.78 -6.51 7.74
C ARG A 248 12.48 -7.53 6.63
N GLY A 249 11.24 -7.53 6.14
CA GLY A 249 10.75 -8.50 5.17
C GLY A 249 11.00 -8.09 3.72
N GLY A 250 10.41 -8.86 2.81
CA GLY A 250 10.37 -8.57 1.38
C GLY A 250 9.02 -7.99 0.95
N HIS A 251 8.55 -8.43 -0.22
CA HIS A 251 7.26 -8.02 -0.78
C HIS A 251 6.09 -8.76 -0.14
N GLU A 252 5.66 -8.33 1.05
CA GLU A 252 4.65 -9.01 1.86
C GLU A 252 3.85 -8.05 2.77
N VAL A 253 2.70 -8.49 3.28
CA VAL A 253 2.04 -7.82 4.41
C VAL A 253 2.74 -8.24 5.69
N PRO A 254 3.39 -7.31 6.43
CA PRO A 254 4.28 -7.69 7.50
C PRO A 254 3.54 -8.07 8.77
N LYS A 255 4.23 -8.84 9.62
CA LYS A 255 3.99 -8.79 11.06
C LYS A 255 4.58 -7.49 11.58
N LEU A 256 3.80 -6.73 12.34
CA LEU A 256 4.25 -5.47 12.92
C LEU A 256 5.13 -5.76 14.14
N ASP A 257 6.35 -5.24 14.14
CA ASP A 257 7.22 -5.24 15.30
C ASP A 257 6.88 -4.09 16.26
N GLU A 258 7.66 -3.92 17.33
CA GLU A 258 7.36 -2.93 18.37
C GLU A 258 7.30 -1.49 17.81
N ASP A 259 8.20 -1.14 16.88
CA ASP A 259 8.27 0.20 16.31
C ASP A 259 7.17 0.42 15.26
N GLY A 260 6.91 -0.59 14.41
CA GLY A 260 5.76 -0.58 13.51
C GLY A 260 4.43 -0.45 14.26
N LEU A 261 4.29 -1.09 15.43
CA LEU A 261 3.09 -0.95 16.26
C LEU A 261 2.94 0.47 16.82
N LYS A 262 4.03 1.13 17.26
CA LYS A 262 3.99 2.53 17.73
C LYS A 262 3.46 3.48 16.64
N ILE A 263 3.92 3.28 15.40
CA ILE A 263 3.49 4.08 14.26
C ILE A 263 2.04 3.76 13.89
N MET A 264 1.66 2.48 13.85
CA MET A 264 0.27 2.05 13.65
C MET A 264 -0.67 2.67 14.71
N PHE A 265 -0.26 2.70 15.98
CA PHE A 265 -1.02 3.38 17.04
C PHE A 265 -1.20 4.87 16.79
N THR A 266 -0.19 5.54 16.25
CA THR A 266 -0.27 6.96 15.88
C THR A 266 -1.27 7.15 14.74
N PHE A 267 -1.18 6.33 13.70
CA PHE A 267 -2.13 6.34 12.59
C PHE A 267 -3.57 6.10 13.06
N LEU A 268 -3.79 5.09 13.92
CA LEU A 268 -5.12 4.79 14.48
C LEU A 268 -5.72 5.98 15.26
N LYS A 269 -4.89 6.82 15.90
CA LYS A 269 -5.35 8.05 16.55
C LYS A 269 -5.71 9.12 15.53
N GLU A 270 -4.89 9.33 14.50
CA GLU A 270 -5.13 10.33 13.45
C GLU A 270 -6.44 10.08 12.71
N ILE A 271 -6.80 8.80 12.50
CA ILE A 271 -8.06 8.42 11.85
C ILE A 271 -9.23 8.24 12.84
N ASN A 272 -9.06 8.64 14.11
CA ASN A 272 -10.05 8.52 15.19
C ASN A 272 -10.56 7.08 15.44
N ALA A 273 -9.78 6.06 15.10
CA ALA A 273 -10.12 4.66 15.38
C ALA A 273 -9.94 4.30 16.87
N ILE A 274 -9.15 5.09 17.60
CA ILE A 274 -8.92 4.98 19.04
C ILE A 274 -8.93 6.37 19.71
N VAL A 275 -9.14 6.39 21.03
CA VAL A 275 -9.18 7.62 21.88
C VAL A 275 -7.79 8.03 22.35
#